data_AF-A0A3P7ZVF1-F1
#
_entry.id   AF-A0A3P7ZVF1-F1
#
_cell.length_a   1.000
_cell.length_b   1.000
_cell.length_c   1.000
_cell.angle_alpha   90.00
_cell.angle_beta   90.00
_cell.angle_gamma   90.00
#
_symmetry.space_group_name_H-M   'P 1'
#
loop_
_entity.id
_entity.type
_entity.pdbx_description
1 polymer ?
#
loop_
_entity_poly.entity_id
_entity_poly.type
_entity_poly.pdbx_seq_one_letter_code
_entity_poly.pdbx_strand_id
1 'polypeptide(L)'
;MVRYRITNRPDGSAEFDWKYSLVGKELEARLDLDEVRNGDELQAQVRAERSDGTILEDWSQSLLISISKRVLIDGIPAADDDLLPPLDFQAHILSTSMVRLEWISPFKILSNAPLNHYYIVNVKQLTSSDNAPLLRQQ
;
A
#
# COMPACT_ATOMS: atom_id res chain seq x y z
N MET A 1 25.89 -1.82 15.00
CA MET A 1 24.74 -0.92 14.84
C MET A 1 24.33 -0.89 13.37
N VAL A 2 23.04 -0.85 13.09
CA VAL A 2 22.50 -0.65 11.74
C VAL A 2 21.79 0.70 11.69
N ARG A 3 21.97 1.46 10.62
CA ARG A 3 21.14 2.61 10.30
C ARG A 3 20.36 2.34 9.01
N TYR A 4 19.14 2.82 8.93
CA TYR A 4 18.30 2.65 7.75
C TYR A 4 17.32 3.82 7.54
N ARG A 5 16.90 4.05 6.29
CA ARG A 5 15.90 5.07 5.93
C ARG A 5 15.20 4.75 4.62
N ILE A 6 14.01 5.33 4.40
CA ILE A 6 13.28 5.26 3.13
C ILE A 6 13.72 6.41 2.23
N THR A 7 14.03 6.14 0.96
CA THR A 7 14.66 7.12 0.06
C THR A 7 13.75 7.69 -1.01
N ASN A 8 12.62 7.04 -1.31
CA ASN A 8 11.74 7.38 -2.42
C ASN A 8 10.40 8.00 -1.98
N ARG A 9 10.37 8.65 -0.82
CA ARG A 9 9.18 9.32 -0.25
C ARG A 9 9.31 10.85 -0.31
N PRO A 10 8.35 11.57 -0.93
CA PRO A 10 8.41 13.03 -1.11
C PRO A 10 7.89 13.83 0.10
N ASP A 11 7.35 13.16 1.11
CA ASP A 11 6.89 13.77 2.36
C ASP A 11 8.10 14.40 3.07
N GLY A 12 8.10 15.74 3.11
CA GLY A 12 9.21 16.63 3.50
C GLY A 12 9.73 16.53 4.94
N SER A 13 9.62 15.38 5.59
CA SER A 13 10.37 14.98 6.79
C SER A 13 11.57 14.08 6.49
N ALA A 14 11.71 13.58 5.24
CA ALA A 14 12.55 12.43 4.91
C ALA A 14 14.06 12.69 4.68
N GLU A 15 14.53 13.93 4.51
CA GLU A 15 15.94 14.16 4.17
C GLU A 15 16.93 13.73 5.28
N PHE A 16 16.49 13.58 6.54
CA PHE A 16 17.40 13.40 7.68
C PHE A 16 17.09 12.28 8.68
N ASP A 17 16.00 11.51 8.54
CA ASP A 17 15.56 10.62 9.62
C ASP A 17 16.09 9.18 9.47
N TRP A 18 17.41 9.03 9.66
CA TRP A 18 18.00 7.71 9.83
C TRP A 18 17.42 7.07 11.09
N LYS A 19 16.78 5.91 10.94
CA LYS A 19 16.42 5.03 12.06
C LYS A 19 17.61 4.14 12.40
N TYR A 20 17.76 3.78 13.67
CA TYR A 20 18.90 3.01 14.16
C TYR A 20 18.43 1.73 14.89
N SER A 21 19.13 0.62 14.64
CA SER A 21 18.93 -0.65 15.33
C SER A 21 20.25 -1.16 15.92
N LEU A 22 20.22 -1.49 17.20
CA LEU A 22 21.35 -2.04 17.94
C LEU A 22 21.26 -3.57 17.91
N VAL A 23 22.26 -4.21 17.31
CA VAL A 23 22.30 -5.67 17.07
C VAL A 23 22.89 -6.46 18.25
N GLY A 24 23.43 -5.76 19.27
CA GLY A 24 23.93 -6.39 20.49
C GLY A 24 24.92 -7.53 20.22
N LYS A 25 24.65 -8.70 20.80
CA LYS A 25 25.41 -9.96 20.59
C LYS A 25 24.76 -10.90 19.59
N GLU A 26 23.65 -10.50 18.97
CA GLU A 26 22.94 -11.34 18.01
C GLU A 26 23.67 -11.35 16.67
N LEU A 27 23.52 -12.44 15.91
CA LEU A 27 24.06 -12.56 14.55
C LEU A 27 23.15 -11.90 13.51
N GLU A 28 21.95 -11.49 13.90
CA GLU A 28 20.92 -10.98 13.02
C GLU A 28 20.43 -9.63 13.53
N ALA A 29 20.31 -8.67 12.61
CA ALA A 29 19.71 -7.38 12.90
C ALA A 29 18.21 -7.43 12.62
N ARG A 30 17.39 -6.99 13.57
CA ARG A 30 15.96 -6.77 13.36
C ARG A 30 15.71 -5.29 13.12
N LEU A 31 15.06 -4.98 12.01
CA LEU A 31 14.67 -3.61 11.65
C LEU A 31 13.17 -3.47 11.90
N ASP A 32 12.80 -2.37 12.56
CA ASP A 32 11.40 -1.99 12.70
C ASP A 32 10.96 -1.30 11.39
N LEU A 33 10.07 -1.98 10.68
CA LEU A 33 9.59 -1.62 9.35
C LEU A 33 8.06 -1.44 9.33
N ASP A 34 7.43 -1.14 10.46
CA ASP A 34 5.95 -1.04 10.56
C ASP A 34 5.33 -0.04 9.56
N GLU A 35 6.11 0.97 9.15
CA GLU A 35 5.65 2.04 8.26
C GLU A 35 5.98 1.81 6.78
N VAL A 36 6.57 0.67 6.40
CA VAL A 36 6.95 0.42 4.99
C VAL A 36 5.74 0.09 4.12
N ARG A 37 5.76 0.64 2.92
CA ARG A 37 4.77 0.44 1.85
C ARG A 37 5.35 -0.44 0.77
N ASN A 38 4.48 -1.03 -0.02
CA ASN A 38 4.91 -1.67 -1.25
C ASN A 38 5.62 -0.65 -2.15
N GLY A 39 6.70 -1.06 -2.82
CA GLY A 39 7.46 -0.17 -3.70
C GLY A 39 8.38 0.82 -3.00
N ASP A 40 8.43 0.85 -1.66
CA ASP A 40 9.45 1.63 -0.95
C ASP A 40 10.86 1.14 -1.26
N GLU A 41 11.82 2.06 -1.23
CA GLU A 41 13.25 1.77 -1.28
C GLU A 41 13.88 2.09 0.08
N LEU A 42 14.46 1.07 0.70
CA LEU A 42 15.15 1.15 1.98
C LEU A 42 16.66 1.19 1.75
N GLN A 43 17.32 2.25 2.20
CA GLN A 43 18.77 2.34 2.27
C GLN A 43 19.23 1.91 3.66
N ALA A 44 20.18 0.97 3.76
CA ALA A 44 20.72 0.48 5.02
C ALA A 44 22.26 0.45 5.02
N GLN A 45 22.85 0.72 6.20
CA GLN A 45 24.30 0.66 6.44
C GLN A 45 24.59 0.12 7.84
N VAL A 46 25.75 -0.54 7.99
CA VAL A 46 26.18 -1.16 9.24
C VAL A 46 27.46 -0.50 9.74
N ARG A 47 27.58 -0.32 11.05
CA ARG A 47 28.78 0.15 11.76
C ARG A 47 29.12 -0.78 12.91
N ALA A 48 30.40 -1.11 13.08
CA ALA A 48 30.86 -1.86 14.24
C ALA A 48 31.21 -0.91 15.38
N GLU A 49 30.66 -1.17 16.56
CA GLU A 49 30.83 -0.33 17.75
C GLU A 49 30.98 -1.22 18.99
N ARG A 50 31.88 -0.86 19.89
CA ARG A 50 32.01 -1.50 21.20
C ARG A 50 30.92 -1.01 22.16
N SER A 51 30.71 -1.76 23.24
CA SER A 51 29.78 -1.39 24.31
C SER A 51 30.10 -0.06 25.00
N ASP A 52 31.33 0.44 24.88
CA ASP A 52 31.79 1.71 25.43
C ASP A 52 31.60 2.90 24.46
N GLY A 53 31.00 2.67 23.29
CA GLY A 53 30.80 3.69 22.26
C GLY A 53 31.97 3.84 21.28
N THR A 54 33.06 3.09 21.46
CA THR A 54 34.20 3.14 20.55
C THR A 54 33.84 2.56 19.18
N ILE A 55 33.99 3.37 18.13
CA ILE A 55 33.81 2.93 16.75
C ILE A 55 34.99 2.05 16.35
N LEU A 56 34.70 0.82 15.93
CA LEU A 56 35.70 -0.14 15.45
C LEU A 56 35.92 -0.02 13.96
N GLU A 57 34.81 0.11 13.22
CA GLU A 57 34.78 0.32 11.77
C GLU A 57 33.70 1.34 11.49
N ASP A 58 33.98 2.26 10.55
CA ASP A 58 32.99 3.24 10.12
C ASP A 58 31.86 2.58 9.29
N TRP A 59 30.88 3.36 8.85
CA TRP A 59 29.74 2.87 8.09
C TRP A 59 30.17 2.09 6.83
N SER A 60 29.51 0.95 6.62
CA SER A 60 29.63 0.14 5.41
C SER A 60 29.18 0.91 4.16
N GLN A 61 29.45 0.32 3.00
CA GLN A 61 28.76 0.73 1.77
C GLN A 61 27.24 0.63 1.95
N SER A 62 26.52 1.49 1.22
CA SER A 62 25.06 1.50 1.24
C SER A 62 24.50 0.27 0.56
N LEU A 63 23.63 -0.45 1.27
CA LEU A 63 22.77 -1.46 0.71
C LEU A 63 21.42 -0.82 0.37
N LEU A 64 20.95 -0.99 -0.87
CA LEU A 64 19.62 -0.56 -1.29
C LEU A 64 18.72 -1.79 -1.39
N ILE A 65 17.56 -1.73 -0.73
CA ILE A 65 16.61 -2.84 -0.60
C ILE A 65 15.26 -2.37 -1.10
N SER A 66 14.73 -3.03 -2.13
CA SER A 66 13.38 -2.77 -2.63
C SER A 66 12.35 -3.57 -1.83
N ILE A 67 11.33 -2.89 -1.31
CA ILE A 67 10.27 -3.51 -0.51
C ILE A 67 9.14 -3.98 -1.42
N SER A 68 8.81 -5.27 -1.33
CA SER A 68 7.64 -5.88 -1.98
C SER A 68 6.69 -6.39 -0.91
N LYS A 69 5.52 -5.77 -0.79
CA LYS A 69 4.49 -6.14 0.19
C LYS A 69 3.26 -6.67 -0.53
N ARG A 70 2.90 -7.92 -0.22
CA ARG A 70 1.73 -8.60 -0.75
C ARG A 70 0.69 -8.74 0.35
N VAL A 71 -0.55 -8.38 0.05
CA VAL A 71 -1.70 -8.59 0.94
C VAL A 71 -2.52 -9.73 0.38
N LEU A 72 -3.05 -10.60 1.25
CA LEU A 72 -3.97 -11.66 0.86
C LEU A 72 -5.40 -11.21 1.13
N ILE A 73 -6.24 -11.16 0.10
CA ILE A 73 -7.66 -10.83 0.20
C ILE A 73 -8.44 -12.03 -0.33
N ASP A 74 -9.22 -12.69 0.52
CA ASP A 74 -9.93 -13.93 0.18
C ASP A 74 -9.04 -15.00 -0.50
N GLY A 75 -7.76 -15.06 -0.11
CA GLY A 75 -6.77 -15.98 -0.66
C GLY A 75 -6.10 -15.53 -1.97
N ILE A 76 -6.47 -14.37 -2.52
CA ILE A 76 -5.87 -13.78 -3.72
C ILE A 76 -4.79 -12.77 -3.30
N PRO A 77 -3.54 -12.90 -3.78
CA PRO A 77 -2.49 -11.91 -3.53
C PRO A 77 -2.74 -10.62 -4.34
N ALA A 78 -2.81 -9.49 -3.65
CA ALA A 78 -2.86 -8.14 -4.22
C ALA A 78 -1.68 -7.29 -3.70
N ALA A 79 -1.19 -6.33 -4.49
CA ALA A 79 -0.20 -5.37 -3.98
C ALA A 79 -0.88 -4.36 -3.02
N ASP A 80 -0.14 -3.85 -2.04
CA ASP A 80 -0.65 -2.87 -1.05
C ASP A 80 -1.19 -1.58 -1.71
N ASP A 81 -0.70 -1.24 -2.92
CA ASP A 81 -1.10 -0.06 -3.70
C ASP A 81 -2.10 -0.37 -4.84
N ASP A 82 -2.50 -1.63 -5.02
CA ASP A 82 -3.47 -1.95 -6.07
C ASP A 82 -4.84 -1.39 -5.69
N LEU A 83 -5.38 -0.51 -6.54
CA LEU A 83 -6.77 -0.08 -6.43
C LEU A 83 -7.68 -1.29 -6.65
N LEU A 84 -8.39 -1.66 -5.60
CA LEU A 84 -9.28 -2.82 -5.62
C LEU A 84 -10.67 -2.41 -6.16
N PRO A 85 -11.37 -3.31 -6.88
CA PRO A 85 -12.73 -3.05 -7.30
C PRO A 85 -13.67 -2.97 -6.08
N PRO A 86 -14.72 -2.14 -6.14
CA PRO A 86 -15.78 -2.16 -5.12
C PRO A 86 -16.48 -3.52 -5.10
N LEU A 87 -16.88 -3.95 -3.90
CA LEU A 87 -17.55 -5.23 -3.67
C LEU A 87 -19.08 -5.05 -3.61
N ASP A 88 -19.82 -6.13 -3.87
CA ASP A 88 -21.28 -6.20 -3.72
C ASP A 88 -22.04 -5.03 -4.37
N PHE A 89 -21.71 -4.71 -5.62
CA PHE A 89 -22.37 -3.64 -6.35
C PHE A 89 -23.86 -3.93 -6.59
N GLN A 90 -24.72 -3.02 -6.15
CA GLN A 90 -26.16 -3.10 -6.33
C GLN A 90 -26.71 -1.82 -6.96
N ALA A 91 -27.72 -1.97 -7.82
CA ALA A 91 -28.41 -0.87 -8.47
C ALA A 91 -29.92 -1.00 -8.25
N HIS A 92 -30.52 0.03 -7.66
CA HIS A 92 -31.95 0.11 -7.37
C HIS A 92 -32.59 1.21 -8.20
N ILE A 93 -33.51 0.83 -9.07
CA ILE A 93 -34.30 1.79 -9.86
C ILE A 93 -35.37 2.38 -8.94
N LEU A 94 -35.29 3.68 -8.66
CA LEU A 94 -36.24 4.38 -7.81
C LEU A 94 -37.37 5.03 -8.64
N SER A 95 -37.05 5.47 -9.86
CA SER A 95 -38.00 6.02 -10.83
C SER A 95 -37.45 5.88 -12.25
N THR A 96 -38.20 6.38 -13.24
CA THR A 96 -37.76 6.42 -14.65
C THR A 96 -36.53 7.31 -14.88
N SER A 97 -36.21 8.21 -13.94
CA SER A 97 -35.09 9.15 -14.04
C SER A 97 -34.11 9.06 -12.87
N MET A 98 -34.26 8.08 -11.98
CA MET A 98 -33.45 7.98 -10.76
C MET A 98 -33.06 6.54 -10.47
N VAL A 99 -31.76 6.33 -10.30
CA VAL A 99 -31.17 5.06 -9.87
C VAL A 99 -30.27 5.33 -8.66
N ARG A 100 -30.42 4.51 -7.63
CA ARG A 100 -29.52 4.47 -6.47
C ARG A 100 -28.51 3.36 -6.67
N LEU A 101 -27.23 3.69 -6.51
CA LEU A 101 -26.12 2.75 -6.63
C LEU A 101 -25.49 2.55 -5.25
N GLU A 102 -25.23 1.31 -4.88
CA GLU A 102 -24.63 0.92 -3.60
C GLU A 102 -23.49 -0.06 -3.83
N TRP A 103 -22.46 0.02 -2.99
CA TRP A 103 -21.33 -0.91 -2.99
C TRP A 103 -20.61 -0.88 -1.64
N ILE A 104 -19.79 -1.89 -1.39
CA ILE A 104 -18.93 -1.99 -0.23
C ILE A 104 -17.49 -1.60 -0.63
N SER A 105 -16.87 -0.73 0.16
CA SER A 105 -15.46 -0.39 -0.03
C SER A 105 -14.59 -1.63 0.19
N PRO A 106 -13.69 -1.98 -0.76
CA PRO A 106 -12.80 -3.13 -0.60
C PRO A 106 -11.81 -2.92 0.55
N PHE A 107 -11.57 -1.66 0.90
CA PHE A 107 -10.68 -1.26 1.98
C PHE A 107 -11.35 -1.30 3.36
N LYS A 108 -12.66 -1.55 3.47
CA LYS A 108 -13.33 -1.70 4.78
C LYS A 108 -12.77 -2.88 5.58
N ILE A 109 -12.24 -3.89 4.87
CA ILE A 109 -11.68 -5.12 5.43
C ILE A 109 -10.17 -4.96 5.73
N LEU A 110 -9.53 -3.94 5.15
CA LEU A 110 -8.10 -3.70 5.25
C LEU A 110 -7.83 -2.59 6.27
N SER A 111 -7.01 -2.87 7.27
CA SER A 111 -6.67 -1.91 8.34
C SER A 111 -5.99 -0.62 7.83
N ASN A 112 -5.46 -0.64 6.61
CA ASN A 112 -4.82 0.49 5.93
C ASN A 112 -5.63 0.94 4.71
N ALA A 113 -6.86 1.39 4.90
CA ALA A 113 -7.62 1.99 3.81
C ALA A 113 -6.93 3.29 3.33
N PRO A 114 -6.75 3.50 2.00
CA PRO A 114 -6.21 4.74 1.49
C PRO A 114 -7.13 5.90 1.90
N LEU A 115 -6.55 6.85 2.65
CA LEU A 115 -7.27 7.98 3.27
C LEU A 115 -7.96 8.90 2.24
N ASN A 116 -7.49 8.90 1.00
CA ASN A 116 -8.04 9.68 -0.11
C ASN A 116 -8.24 8.78 -1.34
N HIS A 117 -9.41 8.14 -1.44
CA HIS A 117 -9.84 7.47 -2.67
C HIS A 117 -11.23 7.95 -3.08
N TYR A 118 -11.51 7.90 -4.38
CA TYR A 118 -12.82 8.17 -4.95
C TYR A 118 -13.19 7.09 -5.96
N TYR A 119 -14.48 6.88 -6.15
CA TYR A 119 -14.98 5.92 -7.14
C TYR A 119 -15.34 6.66 -8.42
N ILE A 120 -14.99 6.07 -9.57
CA ILE A 120 -15.46 6.52 -10.87
C ILE A 120 -16.60 5.61 -11.28
N VAL A 121 -17.78 6.19 -11.55
CA VAL A 121 -18.96 5.46 -11.98
C VAL A 121 -19.25 5.81 -13.43
N ASN A 122 -19.18 4.81 -14.31
CA ASN A 122 -19.52 4.96 -15.73
C ASN A 122 -20.94 4.46 -15.97
N VAL A 123 -21.82 5.35 -16.45
CA VAL A 123 -23.21 5.00 -16.80
C VAL A 123 -23.35 5.04 -18.32
N LYS A 124 -23.78 3.93 -18.92
CA LYS A 124 -24.01 3.82 -20.36
C LYS A 124 -25.48 3.51 -20.62
N GLN A 125 -26.13 4.34 -21.42
CA GLN A 125 -27.45 4.04 -21.94
C GLN A 125 -27.34 2.89 -22.95
N LEU A 126 -28.05 1.80 -22.70
CA LEU A 126 -28.18 0.71 -23.66
C LEU A 126 -29.43 0.98 -24.50
N THR A 127 -29.25 1.49 -25.71
CA THR A 127 -30.30 1.53 -26.74
C THR A 127 -30.09 0.36 -27.70
N SER A 128 -31.15 -0.40 -27.98
CA SER A 128 -31.15 -1.31 -29.12
C SER A 128 -30.93 -0.52 -30.41
N SER A 129 -30.25 -1.10 -31.41
CA SER A 129 -30.15 -0.57 -32.77
C SER A 129 -31.52 -0.26 -33.39
N ASP A 130 -32.57 -0.87 -32.82
CA ASP A 130 -33.92 -0.87 -33.36
C ASP A 130 -34.86 0.00 -32.50
N ASN A 131 -34.32 0.79 -31.55
CA ASN A 131 -35.07 1.56 -30.54
C ASN A 131 -36.00 0.72 -29.63
N ALA A 132 -35.88 -0.61 -29.65
CA ALA A 132 -36.64 -1.47 -28.76
C ALA A 132 -36.10 -1.42 -27.32
N PRO A 133 -36.97 -1.48 -26.28
CA PRO A 133 -36.53 -1.62 -24.90
C PRO A 133 -35.76 -2.92 -24.74
N LEU A 134 -34.51 -2.85 -24.25
CA LEU A 134 -33.74 -4.04 -23.89
C LEU A 134 -34.32 -4.62 -22.59
N LEU A 135 -35.11 -5.68 -22.71
CA LEU A 135 -35.54 -6.48 -21.57
C LEU A 135 -34.32 -7.26 -21.05
N ARG A 136 -34.05 -7.16 -19.74
CA ARG A 136 -33.00 -7.91 -19.04
C ARG A 136 -33.12 -9.41 -19.41
N GLN A 137 -32.10 -9.97 -20.04
CA GLN A 137 -31.87 -11.41 -19.97
C GLN A 137 -31.17 -11.69 -18.64
N GLN A 138 -31.80 -12.54 -17.83
CA GLN A 138 -31.24 -13.10 -16.59
C GLN A 138 -30.18 -14.15 -16.91
#